data_AF-V5H803-F1
#
_entry.id   AF-V5H803-F1
#
_cell.length_a   1.000
_cell.length_b   1.000
_cell.length_c   1.000
_cell.angle_alpha   90.00
_cell.angle_beta   90.00
_cell.angle_gamma   90.00
#
_symmetry.space_group_name_H-M   'P 1'
#
loop_
_entity.id
_entity.type
_entity.pdbx_description
1 polymer ?
#
loop_
_entity_poly.entity_id
_entity_poly.type
_entity_poly.pdbx_seq_one_letter_code
_entity_poly.pdbx_strand_id
1 'polypeptide(L)'
;MLRATSLLVMLVITLGISGANGREKDDFCKEEQEKKRCKRVGTVHVGIYIVVDAAYETKLKENGHGCLPYLEVFINNVDAHFWELKCPDVLLTLVGVKTLTNFEENKFKKYKVFKNETTKKLDPAYTLGLFNRWVNNDTTFEEADVVYLLTSDEIRDFMVAYKLEMKAASYFLGPCANRRTALSKDDGKTFSGVPAMVQQIARLFGSRLG
;
A
#
# COMPACT_ATOMS: atom_id res chain seq x y z
N MET A 1 -23.42 -7.15 20.95
CA MET A 1 -22.31 -7.82 21.65
C MET A 1 -21.64 -8.78 20.67
N LEU A 2 -20.33 -8.61 20.45
CA LEU A 2 -19.32 -9.45 19.76
C LEU A 2 -19.74 -10.08 18.40
N ARG A 3 -19.29 -9.65 17.20
CA ARG A 3 -17.93 -9.56 16.63
C ARG A 3 -16.99 -10.72 17.00
N ALA A 4 -16.77 -11.64 16.06
CA ALA A 4 -15.46 -12.11 15.58
C ALA A 4 -15.63 -13.33 14.68
N THR A 5 -15.16 -13.25 13.43
CA THR A 5 -14.44 -14.35 12.75
C THR A 5 -13.74 -13.73 11.54
N SER A 6 -12.54 -13.20 11.78
CA SER A 6 -11.57 -12.91 10.72
C SER A 6 -10.90 -14.24 10.37
N LEU A 7 -11.11 -14.72 9.14
CA LEU A 7 -10.45 -15.93 8.65
C LEU A 7 -8.97 -15.64 8.40
N LEU A 8 -8.12 -16.41 9.08
CA LEU A 8 -6.69 -16.49 8.88
C LEU A 8 -6.40 -17.06 7.48
N VAL A 9 -5.88 -16.26 6.55
CA VAL A 9 -5.28 -16.76 5.31
C VAL A 9 -3.79 -16.98 5.57
N MET A 10 -3.44 -18.17 6.08
CA MET A 10 -2.05 -18.63 6.14
C MET A 10 -1.65 -19.23 4.78
N LEU A 11 -0.88 -18.48 4.00
CA LEU A 11 -0.33 -18.97 2.74
C LEU A 11 0.92 -19.81 3.02
N VAL A 12 0.74 -21.13 2.88
CA VAL A 12 1.80 -22.14 2.84
C VAL A 12 2.69 -21.92 1.61
N ILE A 13 3.99 -21.74 1.81
CA ILE A 13 5.00 -21.97 0.75
C ILE A 13 6.01 -22.98 1.29
N THR A 14 5.83 -24.26 0.92
CA THR A 14 6.84 -25.30 1.07
C THR A 14 7.03 -26.03 -0.25
N LEU A 15 8.18 -25.80 -0.89
CA LEU A 15 8.80 -26.71 -1.84
C LEU A 15 9.88 -27.47 -1.08
N GLY A 16 9.77 -28.80 -1.00
CA GLY A 16 10.81 -29.66 -0.38
C GLY A 16 10.34 -31.05 0.06
N ILE A 17 10.23 -31.96 -0.91
CA ILE A 17 10.58 -33.40 -0.92
C ILE A 17 10.39 -34.25 0.37
N SER A 18 9.48 -35.23 0.25
CA SER A 18 9.51 -36.65 0.68
C SER A 18 9.63 -37.05 2.16
N GLY A 19 8.73 -37.97 2.55
CA GLY A 19 9.03 -39.02 3.54
C GLY A 19 8.19 -38.95 4.81
N ALA A 20 7.31 -39.93 4.99
CA ALA A 20 6.43 -40.07 6.15
C ALA A 20 7.20 -40.28 7.47
N ASN A 21 6.61 -39.71 8.54
CA ASN A 21 6.42 -40.23 9.90
C ASN A 21 7.06 -39.36 11.01
N GLY A 22 6.27 -38.43 11.59
CA GLY A 22 6.69 -37.64 12.74
C GLY A 22 5.91 -36.34 12.96
N ARG A 23 4.59 -36.41 13.19
CA ARG A 23 3.68 -35.24 13.30
C ARG A 23 3.88 -34.29 14.50
N GLU A 24 5.00 -34.37 15.22
CA GLU A 24 5.25 -33.53 16.41
C GLU A 24 6.65 -32.89 16.42
N LYS A 25 7.64 -33.47 15.73
CA LYS A 25 9.00 -32.91 15.63
C LYS A 25 9.15 -31.88 14.51
N ASP A 26 8.33 -31.96 13.47
CA ASP A 26 8.42 -31.04 12.32
C ASP A 26 7.89 -29.63 12.62
N ASP A 27 6.90 -29.49 13.53
CA ASP A 27 6.38 -28.18 13.93
C ASP A 27 7.32 -27.45 14.91
N PHE A 28 7.95 -28.17 15.84
CA PHE A 28 8.94 -27.59 16.76
C PHE A 28 10.15 -27.02 15.99
N CYS A 29 10.65 -27.75 14.98
CA CYS A 29 11.75 -27.29 14.14
C CYS A 29 11.38 -26.05 13.31
N LYS A 30 10.13 -25.93 12.85
CA LYS A 30 9.64 -24.75 12.12
C LYS A 30 9.48 -23.55 13.03
N GLU A 31 8.88 -23.73 14.21
CA GLU A 31 8.69 -22.64 15.19
C GLU A 31 10.03 -22.11 15.71
N GLU A 32 11.01 -22.99 15.95
CA GLU A 32 12.36 -22.58 16.36
C GLU A 32 13.12 -21.86 15.23
N GLN A 33 12.96 -22.30 13.98
CA GLN A 33 13.54 -21.63 12.80
C GLN A 33 12.89 -20.28 12.53
N GLU A 34 11.57 -20.17 12.67
CA GLU A 34 10.83 -18.91 12.58
C GLU A 34 11.31 -17.96 13.66
N LYS A 35 11.32 -18.39 14.94
CA LYS A 35 11.82 -17.57 16.05
C LYS A 35 13.26 -17.09 15.84
N LYS A 36 14.14 -17.93 15.27
CA LYS A 36 15.51 -17.53 14.88
C LYS A 36 15.52 -16.52 13.73
N ARG A 37 14.65 -16.67 12.72
CA ARG A 37 14.46 -15.68 11.65
C ARG A 37 13.94 -14.36 12.19
N CYS A 38 12.91 -14.38 13.04
CA CYS A 38 12.32 -13.19 13.67
C CYS A 38 13.36 -12.42 14.49
N LYS A 39 14.15 -13.13 15.32
CA LYS A 39 15.26 -12.53 16.06
C LYS A 39 16.33 -11.92 15.17
N ARG A 40 16.56 -12.50 13.98
CA ARG A 40 17.54 -11.99 13.02
C ARG A 40 17.04 -10.76 12.27
N VAL A 41 15.77 -10.74 11.89
CA VAL A 41 15.17 -9.61 11.15
C VAL A 41 14.91 -8.43 12.07
N GLY A 42 14.43 -8.67 13.29
CA GLY A 42 14.10 -7.61 14.24
C GLY A 42 12.93 -6.74 13.76
N THR A 43 12.97 -5.46 14.13
CA THR A 43 12.01 -4.45 13.68
C THR A 43 12.42 -3.92 12.32
N VAL A 44 11.49 -3.96 11.37
CA VAL A 44 11.63 -3.40 10.03
C VAL A 44 11.03 -2.01 10.02
N HIS A 45 11.89 -1.01 9.85
CA HIS A 45 11.48 0.38 9.67
C HIS A 45 11.17 0.61 8.19
N VAL A 46 10.04 1.25 7.91
CA VAL A 46 9.59 1.55 6.54
C VAL A 46 9.26 3.02 6.43
N GLY A 47 10.15 3.75 5.77
CA GLY A 47 9.97 5.15 5.42
C GLY A 47 8.98 5.32 4.28
N ILE A 48 7.84 5.94 4.57
CA ILE A 48 6.80 6.23 3.59
C ILE A 48 6.87 7.71 3.20
N TYR A 49 7.04 7.96 1.90
CA TYR A 49 6.91 9.27 1.32
C TYR A 49 5.52 9.39 0.68
N ILE A 50 4.72 10.36 1.12
CA ILE A 50 3.38 10.59 0.55
C ILE A 50 3.45 11.67 -0.52
N VAL A 51 2.88 11.36 -1.69
CA VAL A 51 2.62 12.31 -2.75
C VAL A 51 1.11 12.56 -2.77
N VAL A 52 0.72 13.83 -2.72
CA VAL A 52 -0.70 14.24 -2.80
C VAL A 52 -0.94 15.04 -4.05
N ASP A 53 -2.06 14.81 -4.72
CA ASP A 53 -2.47 15.61 -5.86
C ASP A 53 -3.17 16.92 -5.46
N ALA A 54 -3.26 17.87 -6.39
CA ALA A 54 -3.82 19.20 -6.14
C ALA A 54 -5.30 19.13 -5.74
N ALA A 55 -6.04 18.16 -6.29
CA ALA A 55 -7.44 17.95 -5.95
C ALA A 55 -7.62 17.48 -4.50
N TYR A 56 -6.78 16.54 -4.05
CA TYR A 56 -6.78 16.06 -2.68
C TYR A 56 -6.33 17.13 -1.69
N GLU A 57 -5.30 17.92 -2.02
CA GLU A 57 -4.87 19.05 -1.18
C GLU A 57 -5.99 20.09 -1.02
N THR A 58 -6.71 20.40 -2.11
CA THR A 58 -7.88 21.28 -2.08
C THR A 58 -8.96 20.71 -1.16
N LYS A 59 -9.23 19.41 -1.27
CA LYS A 59 -10.24 18.72 -0.46
C LYS A 59 -9.91 18.72 1.04
N LEU A 60 -8.65 18.55 1.40
CA LEU A 60 -8.19 18.69 2.80
C LEU A 60 -8.46 20.09 3.33
N LYS A 61 -8.16 21.13 2.54
CA LYS A 61 -8.41 22.53 2.91
C LYS A 61 -9.91 22.80 3.06
N GLU A 62 -10.74 22.29 2.15
CA GLU A 62 -12.22 22.39 2.23
C GLU A 62 -12.79 21.72 3.48
N ASN A 63 -12.19 20.60 3.90
CA ASN A 63 -12.55 19.92 5.16
C ASN A 63 -11.94 20.58 6.41
N GLY A 64 -11.18 21.67 6.26
CA GLY A 64 -10.56 22.39 7.37
C GLY A 64 -9.32 21.71 7.95
N HIS A 65 -8.65 20.85 7.19
CA HIS A 65 -7.47 20.11 7.63
C HIS A 65 -6.19 20.65 7.00
N GLY A 66 -5.14 20.73 7.81
CA GLY A 66 -3.77 20.89 7.31
C GLY A 66 -3.27 19.58 6.69
N CYS A 67 -2.54 19.67 5.58
CA CYS A 67 -2.06 18.48 4.86
C CYS A 67 -1.18 17.58 5.74
N LEU A 68 -0.10 18.13 6.30
CA LEU A 68 0.84 17.34 7.12
C LEU A 68 0.17 16.74 8.38
N PRO A 69 -0.56 17.50 9.22
CA PRO A 69 -1.22 16.91 10.39
C PRO A 69 -2.22 15.81 10.05
N TYR A 70 -2.98 15.94 8.96
CA TYR A 70 -3.88 14.89 8.51
C TYR A 70 -3.11 13.63 8.11
N LEU A 71 -2.02 13.79 7.35
CA LEU A 71 -1.22 12.67 6.87
C LEU A 71 -0.44 11.96 7.99
N GLU A 72 0.01 12.67 9.02
CA GLU A 72 0.61 12.07 10.21
C GLU A 72 -0.39 11.15 10.93
N VAL A 73 -1.62 11.63 11.16
CA VAL A 73 -2.69 10.81 11.74
C VAL A 73 -3.05 9.65 10.80
N PHE A 74 -3.10 9.89 9.49
CA PHE A 74 -3.38 8.86 8.49
C PHE A 74 -2.34 7.72 8.58
N ILE A 75 -1.05 8.04 8.59
CA ILE A 75 0.02 7.03 8.70
C ILE A 75 -0.03 6.31 10.04
N ASN A 76 -0.28 7.00 11.15
CA ASN A 76 -0.43 6.34 12.45
C ASN A 76 -1.59 5.31 12.46
N ASN A 77 -2.69 5.62 11.77
CA ASN A 77 -3.80 4.66 11.62
C ASN A 77 -3.41 3.46 10.74
N VAL A 78 -2.62 3.67 9.69
CA VAL A 78 -2.08 2.59 8.85
C VAL A 78 -1.10 1.72 9.66
N ASP A 79 -0.14 2.33 10.36
CA ASP A 79 0.86 1.68 11.21
C ASP A 79 0.22 0.79 12.27
N ALA A 80 -0.86 1.26 12.90
CA ALA A 80 -1.60 0.49 13.90
C ALA A 80 -2.12 -0.86 13.39
N HIS A 81 -2.33 -1.03 12.09
CA HIS A 81 -2.75 -2.31 11.51
C HIS A 81 -1.60 -3.34 11.45
N PHE A 82 -0.35 -2.89 11.59
CA PHE A 82 0.84 -3.74 11.55
C PHE A 82 1.40 -4.06 12.95
N TRP A 83 0.92 -3.44 14.03
CA TRP A 83 1.39 -3.68 15.41
C TRP A 83 1.21 -5.12 15.92
N GLU A 84 0.25 -5.86 15.34
CA GLU A 84 0.03 -7.26 15.67
C GLU A 84 1.06 -8.19 15.00
N LEU A 85 1.78 -7.71 13.97
CA LEU A 85 2.86 -8.47 13.36
C LEU A 85 4.04 -8.56 14.32
N LYS A 86 4.33 -9.77 14.78
CA LYS A 86 5.47 -10.05 15.68
C LYS A 86 6.73 -10.49 14.92
N CYS A 87 6.60 -10.82 13.63
CA CYS A 87 7.69 -11.32 12.83
C CYS A 87 7.48 -11.10 11.32
N PRO A 88 8.13 -10.10 10.72
CA PRO A 88 8.84 -9.03 11.44
C PRO A 88 7.89 -8.14 12.24
N ASP A 89 8.42 -7.47 13.26
CA ASP A 89 7.80 -6.25 13.77
C ASP A 89 7.99 -5.16 12.71
N VAL A 90 6.95 -4.38 12.41
CA VAL A 90 6.98 -3.41 11.31
C VAL A 90 6.57 -2.06 11.86
N LEU A 91 7.42 -1.06 11.62
CA LEU A 91 7.17 0.33 11.98
C LEU A 91 7.12 1.19 10.73
N LEU A 92 5.96 1.77 10.45
CA LEU A 92 5.75 2.68 9.35
C LEU A 92 5.95 4.13 9.81
N THR A 93 6.78 4.88 9.08
CA THR A 93 7.07 6.28 9.42
C THR A 93 6.87 7.20 8.22
N LEU A 94 6.22 8.35 8.43
CA LEU A 94 6.13 9.37 7.39
C LEU A 94 7.47 10.11 7.28
N VAL A 95 8.18 9.94 6.16
CA VAL A 95 9.50 10.56 5.94
C VAL A 95 9.46 11.80 5.06
N GLY A 96 8.34 12.03 4.37
CA GLY A 96 8.18 13.20 3.52
C GLY A 96 6.80 13.31 2.91
N VAL A 97 6.45 14.55 2.52
CA VAL A 97 5.20 14.87 1.82
C VAL A 97 5.52 15.77 0.63
N LYS A 98 4.93 15.49 -0.54
CA LYS A 98 4.99 16.36 -1.71
C LYS A 98 3.60 16.59 -2.26
N THR A 99 3.19 17.87 -2.32
CA THR A 99 2.01 18.29 -3.09
C THR A 99 2.41 18.47 -4.55
N LEU A 100 1.65 17.85 -5.44
CA LEU A 100 1.88 17.94 -6.88
C LEU A 100 1.25 19.20 -7.47
N THR A 101 1.89 19.68 -8.52
CA THR A 101 1.27 20.59 -9.47
C THR A 101 0.46 19.81 -10.52
N ASN A 102 -0.56 20.46 -11.11
CA ASN A 102 -1.29 19.92 -12.26
C ASN A 102 -0.35 19.51 -13.42
N PHE A 103 0.79 20.20 -13.58
CA PHE A 103 1.79 19.86 -14.59
C PHE A 103 2.49 18.52 -14.29
N GLU A 104 2.89 18.29 -13.04
CA GLU A 104 3.48 17.02 -12.63
C GLU A 104 2.48 15.88 -12.72
N GLU A 105 1.24 16.09 -12.27
CA GLU A 105 0.15 15.12 -12.36
C GLU A 105 -0.05 14.60 -13.79
N ASN A 106 -0.05 15.50 -14.78
CA ASN A 106 -0.25 15.15 -16.19
C ASN A 106 0.85 14.24 -16.78
N LYS A 107 2.02 14.15 -16.13
CA LYS A 107 3.12 13.27 -16.57
C LYS A 107 2.78 11.79 -16.36
N PHE A 108 1.98 11.47 -15.35
CA PHE A 108 1.72 10.07 -14.98
C PHE A 108 0.26 9.70 -14.75
N LYS A 109 -0.61 10.62 -14.32
CA LYS A 109 -2.04 10.33 -14.13
C LYS A 109 -2.69 10.11 -15.49
N LYS A 110 -3.35 8.96 -15.65
CA LYS A 110 -4.10 8.61 -16.85
C LYS A 110 -5.55 8.39 -16.49
N TYR A 111 -6.43 8.94 -17.32
CA TYR A 111 -7.86 8.87 -17.13
C TYR A 111 -8.50 8.23 -18.35
N LYS A 112 -9.63 7.57 -18.11
CA LYS A 112 -10.48 7.01 -19.15
C LYS A 112 -11.95 7.22 -18.77
N VAL A 113 -12.81 7.24 -19.79
CA VAL A 113 -14.26 7.40 -19.65
C VAL A 113 -14.91 6.05 -19.92
N PHE A 114 -15.84 5.63 -19.06
CA PHE A 114 -16.56 4.37 -19.21
C PHE A 114 -17.78 4.53 -20.12
N LYS A 115 -18.15 3.46 -20.82
CA LYS A 115 -19.44 3.39 -21.50
C LYS A 115 -20.54 3.63 -20.46
N ASN A 116 -21.40 4.61 -20.72
CA ASN A 116 -22.50 5.09 -19.85
C ASN A 116 -22.08 5.99 -18.67
N GLU A 117 -20.85 6.50 -18.63
CA GLU A 117 -20.44 7.52 -17.67
C GLU A 117 -19.94 8.77 -18.39
N THR A 118 -20.21 9.95 -17.82
CA THR A 118 -19.74 11.24 -18.35
C THR A 118 -18.44 11.70 -17.68
N THR A 119 -18.15 11.21 -16.48
CA THR A 119 -16.98 11.57 -15.68
C THR A 119 -15.81 10.65 -15.99
N LYS A 120 -14.64 11.23 -16.26
CA LYS A 120 -13.38 10.49 -16.36
C LYS A 120 -12.99 9.93 -14.98
N LYS A 121 -12.43 8.72 -14.95
CA LYS A 121 -11.88 8.09 -13.74
C LYS A 121 -10.42 7.73 -13.96
N LEU A 122 -9.64 7.72 -12.89
CA LEU A 122 -8.22 7.41 -12.90
C LEU A 122 -8.01 5.92 -13.21
N ASP A 123 -7.15 5.64 -14.20
CA ASP A 123 -6.68 4.29 -14.54
C ASP A 123 -5.55 3.90 -13.59
N PRO A 124 -5.78 2.97 -12.64
CA PRO A 124 -4.79 2.64 -11.63
C PRO A 124 -3.56 1.96 -12.22
N ALA A 125 -3.74 1.06 -13.19
CA ALA A 125 -2.64 0.26 -13.74
C ALA A 125 -1.69 1.13 -14.57
N TYR A 126 -2.24 1.95 -15.48
CA TYR A 126 -1.44 2.86 -16.29
C TYR A 126 -0.82 3.97 -15.44
N THR A 127 -1.58 4.53 -14.49
CA THR A 127 -1.08 5.57 -13.60
C THR A 127 0.06 5.04 -12.73
N LEU A 128 -0.07 3.86 -12.13
CA LEU A 128 0.98 3.25 -11.31
C LEU A 128 2.28 3.06 -12.11
N GLY A 129 2.18 2.54 -13.34
CA GLY A 129 3.35 2.31 -14.19
C GLY A 129 4.12 3.59 -14.53
N LEU A 130 3.41 4.67 -14.86
CA LEU A 130 4.03 5.97 -15.14
C LEU A 130 4.50 6.68 -13.87
N PHE A 131 3.75 6.57 -12.77
CA PHE A 131 4.08 7.15 -11.48
C PHE A 131 5.39 6.55 -10.96
N ASN A 132 5.54 5.22 -11.05
CA ASN A 132 6.77 4.53 -10.69
C ASN A 132 7.98 5.02 -11.49
N ARG A 133 7.81 5.22 -12.81
CA ARG A 133 8.86 5.77 -13.67
C ARG A 133 9.21 7.21 -13.28
N TRP A 134 8.19 8.02 -12.96
CA TRP A 134 8.39 9.40 -12.55
C TRP A 134 9.14 9.49 -11.21
N VAL A 135 8.73 8.70 -10.20
CA VAL A 135 9.39 8.60 -8.89
C VAL A 135 10.84 8.16 -9.02
N ASN A 136 11.13 7.13 -9.83
CA ASN A 136 12.50 6.63 -9.98
C ASN A 136 13.44 7.59 -10.73
N ASN A 137 12.91 8.64 -11.36
CA ASN A 137 13.69 9.67 -12.03
C ASN A 137 13.89 10.94 -11.19
N ASP A 138 13.36 10.99 -9.97
CA ASP A 138 13.42 12.15 -9.08
C ASP A 138 14.15 11.76 -7.78
N THR A 139 15.28 12.41 -7.50
CA THR A 139 16.14 12.12 -6.34
C THR A 139 15.49 12.49 -5.01
N THR A 140 14.41 13.29 -5.02
CA THR A 140 13.63 13.63 -3.82
C THR A 140 13.18 12.40 -3.05
N PHE A 141 12.98 11.27 -3.74
CA PHE A 141 12.43 10.05 -3.17
C PHE A 141 13.49 8.99 -2.82
N GLU A 142 14.78 9.24 -3.05
CA GLU A 142 15.84 8.23 -2.97
C GLU A 142 15.83 7.46 -1.64
N GLU A 143 15.68 8.18 -0.53
CA GLU A 143 15.70 7.65 0.84
C GLU A 143 14.37 6.99 1.29
N ALA A 144 13.31 7.02 0.48
CA ALA A 144 12.00 6.49 0.90
C ALA A 144 11.84 5.00 0.53
N ASP A 145 11.52 4.13 1.49
CA ASP A 145 11.26 2.71 1.21
C ASP A 145 9.99 2.51 0.37
N VAL A 146 9.00 3.38 0.52
CA VAL A 146 7.73 3.38 -0.23
C VAL A 146 7.36 4.80 -0.63
N VAL A 147 6.96 4.99 -1.88
CA VAL A 147 6.38 6.27 -2.36
C VAL A 147 4.92 6.05 -2.72
N TYR A 148 4.04 6.76 -2.03
CA TYR A 148 2.60 6.50 -2.05
C TYR A 148 1.82 7.69 -2.58
N LEU A 149 1.05 7.51 -3.66
CA LEU A 149 0.15 8.53 -4.17
C LEU A 149 -1.22 8.45 -3.49
N LEU A 150 -1.60 9.50 -2.76
CA LEU A 150 -2.97 9.72 -2.29
C LEU A 150 -3.68 10.72 -3.19
N THR A 151 -4.89 10.36 -3.62
CA THR A 151 -5.72 11.14 -4.53
C THR A 151 -7.16 11.22 -4.05
N SER A 152 -7.86 12.30 -4.41
CA SER A 152 -9.32 12.37 -4.27
C SER A 152 -10.07 11.85 -5.49
N ASP A 153 -9.37 11.57 -6.60
CA ASP A 153 -9.98 11.12 -7.84
C ASP A 153 -10.61 9.74 -7.69
N GLU A 154 -11.72 9.53 -8.39
CA GLU A 154 -12.30 8.20 -8.53
C GLU A 154 -11.35 7.29 -9.32
N ILE A 155 -11.00 6.15 -8.73
CA ILE A 155 -10.13 5.14 -9.34
C ILE A 155 -11.00 3.99 -9.86
N ARG A 156 -10.70 3.47 -11.04
CA ARG A 156 -11.37 2.28 -11.57
C ARG A 156 -10.48 1.52 -12.53
N ASP A 157 -10.49 0.20 -12.42
CA ASP A 157 -9.72 -0.64 -13.34
C ASP A 157 -10.39 -0.75 -14.70
N PHE A 158 -9.55 -0.69 -15.73
CA PHE A 158 -9.91 -0.79 -17.14
C PHE A 158 -9.41 -2.10 -17.78
N MET A 159 -8.55 -2.88 -17.10
CA MET A 159 -7.91 -4.07 -17.66
C MET A 159 -8.74 -5.34 -17.50
N VAL A 160 -9.54 -5.46 -16.44
CA VAL A 160 -10.41 -6.62 -16.24
C VAL A 160 -11.81 -6.26 -16.73
N ALA A 161 -12.34 -7.05 -17.68
CA ALA A 161 -13.66 -6.89 -18.30
C ALA A 161 -14.86 -6.97 -17.32
N TYR A 162 -14.61 -7.02 -16.00
CA TYR A 162 -15.59 -7.13 -14.94
C TYR A 162 -15.39 -6.04 -13.88
N LYS A 163 -16.18 -4.96 -14.00
CA LYS A 163 -16.94 -4.20 -12.99
C LYS A 163 -16.44 -3.97 -11.54
N LEU A 164 -15.22 -4.33 -11.14
CA LEU A 164 -14.76 -4.08 -9.77
C LEU A 164 -14.17 -2.68 -9.64
N GLU A 165 -14.72 -1.88 -8.71
CA GLU A 165 -14.12 -0.62 -8.30
C GLU A 165 -12.80 -0.91 -7.57
N MET A 166 -11.68 -0.78 -8.28
CA MET A 166 -10.37 -0.73 -7.65
C MET A 166 -10.19 0.63 -7.00
N LYS A 167 -10.02 0.65 -5.67
CA LYS A 167 -9.75 1.89 -4.91
C LYS A 167 -8.25 2.17 -4.75
N ALA A 168 -7.39 1.29 -5.25
CA ALA A 168 -5.95 1.33 -5.06
C ALA A 168 -5.20 0.41 -6.02
N ALA A 169 -3.91 0.64 -6.18
CA ALA A 169 -2.99 -0.28 -6.85
C ALA A 169 -1.57 -0.18 -6.29
N SER A 170 -0.83 -1.28 -6.36
CA SER A 170 0.58 -1.36 -5.98
C SER A 170 1.29 -2.44 -6.79
N TYR A 171 2.62 -2.39 -6.80
CA TYR A 171 3.40 -3.55 -7.17
C TYR A 171 3.34 -4.63 -6.07
N PHE A 172 3.79 -5.83 -6.43
CA PHE A 172 3.98 -6.95 -5.53
C PHE A 172 5.49 -7.20 -5.38
N LEU A 173 5.98 -7.39 -4.15
CA LEU A 173 7.42 -7.47 -3.84
C LEU A 173 8.21 -6.27 -4.41
N GLY A 174 7.66 -5.08 -4.18
CA GLY A 174 8.06 -3.84 -4.84
C GLY A 174 9.29 -3.10 -4.28
N PRO A 175 9.48 -3.01 -2.93
CA PRO A 175 10.49 -2.13 -2.34
C PRO A 175 11.92 -2.41 -2.81
N CYS A 176 12.30 -3.68 -2.97
CA CYS A 176 13.66 -4.07 -3.32
C CYS A 176 13.99 -4.01 -4.83
N ALA A 177 13.10 -3.52 -5.70
CA ALA A 177 13.24 -3.67 -7.16
C ALA A 177 12.75 -2.45 -7.99
N ASN A 178 13.06 -1.21 -7.57
CA ASN A 178 12.60 0.02 -8.25
C ASN A 178 11.07 0.04 -8.50
N ARG A 179 10.30 -0.71 -7.70
CA ARG A 179 8.86 -0.92 -7.82
C ARG A 179 8.18 -0.58 -6.50
N ARG A 180 8.72 0.42 -5.80
CA ARG A 180 8.34 0.82 -4.44
C ARG A 180 7.13 1.74 -4.38
N THR A 181 6.29 1.74 -5.41
CA THR A 181 5.18 2.67 -5.53
C THR A 181 3.82 2.00 -5.36
N ALA A 182 2.90 2.78 -4.80
CA ALA A 182 1.50 2.43 -4.66
C ALA A 182 0.63 3.69 -4.76
N LEU A 183 -0.66 3.51 -4.97
CA LEU A 183 -1.65 4.58 -5.00
C LEU A 183 -2.97 4.12 -4.40
N SER A 184 -3.70 5.04 -3.79
CA SER A 184 -5.11 4.84 -3.42
C SER A 184 -5.88 6.15 -3.31
N LYS A 185 -7.20 6.00 -3.25
CA LYS A 185 -8.12 7.10 -3.00
C LYS A 185 -8.31 7.31 -1.51
N ASP A 186 -8.33 8.58 -1.09
CA ASP A 186 -8.89 9.00 0.19
C ASP A 186 -9.86 10.19 0.03
N ASP A 187 -10.79 10.36 0.97
CA ASP A 187 -11.76 11.45 0.97
C ASP A 187 -11.25 12.73 1.66
N GLY A 188 -10.10 12.66 2.34
CA GLY A 188 -9.50 13.77 3.06
C GLY A 188 -10.33 14.22 4.28
N LYS A 189 -11.18 13.34 4.82
CA LYS A 189 -12.10 13.66 5.92
C LYS A 189 -12.21 12.54 6.95
N THR A 190 -12.35 11.31 6.48
CA THR A 190 -12.72 10.16 7.32
C THR A 190 -11.65 9.08 7.35
N PHE A 191 -10.47 9.36 6.77
CA PHE A 191 -9.39 8.37 6.61
C PHE A 191 -9.85 7.12 5.83
N SER A 192 -10.80 7.31 4.91
CA SER A 192 -11.39 6.28 4.06
C SER A 192 -10.37 5.43 3.26
N GLY A 193 -9.19 5.99 2.99
CA GLY A 193 -8.09 5.35 2.27
C GLY A 193 -7.20 4.46 3.13
N VAL A 194 -7.32 4.49 4.47
CA VAL A 194 -6.46 3.70 5.38
C VAL A 194 -6.51 2.20 5.04
N PRO A 195 -7.68 1.55 4.91
CA PRO A 195 -7.74 0.12 4.58
C PRO A 195 -7.08 -0.19 3.23
N ALA A 196 -7.19 0.73 2.27
CA ALA A 196 -6.61 0.57 0.94
C ALA A 196 -5.08 0.65 0.99
N MET A 197 -4.54 1.60 1.76
CA MET A 197 -3.09 1.75 1.97
C MET A 197 -2.50 0.56 2.73
N VAL A 198 -3.15 0.09 3.80
CA VAL A 198 -2.75 -1.14 4.52
C VAL A 198 -2.62 -2.31 3.55
N GLN A 199 -3.65 -2.54 2.72
CA GLN A 199 -3.62 -3.63 1.73
C GLN A 199 -2.47 -3.46 0.72
N GLN A 200 -2.23 -2.25 0.22
CA GLN A 200 -1.16 -2.01 -0.75
C GLN A 200 0.23 -2.17 -0.15
N ILE A 201 0.45 -1.74 1.09
CA ILE A 201 1.73 -1.94 1.79
C ILE A 201 1.97 -3.43 2.02
N ALA A 202 0.95 -4.17 2.48
CA ALA A 202 1.05 -5.62 2.62
C ALA A 202 1.40 -6.32 1.29
N ARG A 203 0.81 -5.87 0.17
CA ARG A 203 1.14 -6.36 -1.18
C ARG A 203 2.57 -6.04 -1.59
N LEU A 204 3.06 -4.84 -1.28
CA LEU A 204 4.45 -4.45 -1.51
C LEU A 204 5.42 -5.37 -0.75
N PHE A 205 5.06 -5.82 0.46
CA PHE A 205 5.82 -6.83 1.21
C PHE A 205 5.63 -8.27 0.73
N GLY A 206 4.84 -8.50 -0.32
CA GLY A 206 4.64 -9.83 -0.90
C GLY A 206 3.46 -10.62 -0.33
N SER A 207 2.58 -9.97 0.44
CA SER A 207 1.35 -10.63 0.92
C SER A 207 0.31 -10.69 -0.20
N ARG A 208 -0.23 -11.88 -0.44
CA ARG A 208 -1.43 -12.07 -1.27
C ARG A 208 -2.65 -11.92 -0.38
N LEU A 209 -3.11 -10.69 -0.18
CA LEU A 209 -4.43 -10.45 0.39
C LEU A 209 -5.44 -10.49 -0.77
N GLY A 210 -6.06 -11.66 -0.95
CA GLY A 210 -7.15 -11.92 -1.88
C GLY A 210 -8.46 -12.11 -1.14
#